data_AF-A0A9P0NWJ8-F1
#
_entry.id   AF-A0A9P0NWJ8-F1
#
_cell.length_a   1.000
_cell.length_b   1.000
_cell.length_c   1.000
_cell.angle_alpha   90.00
_cell.angle_beta   90.00
_cell.angle_gamma   90.00
#
_symmetry.space_group_name_H-M   'P 1'
#
loop_
_entity.id
_entity.type
_entity.pdbx_description
1 polymer ?
#
loop_
_entity_poly.entity_id
_entity_poly.type
_entity_poly.pdbx_seq_one_letter_code
_entity_poly.pdbx_strand_id
1 'polypeptide(L)'
;MLKTPSGIVDNDQLEGFCIDLLKEIATIVGFEYKLTLVPDGKYGAYDYETGEWNGMVKQLIEKKADLAVGSMTINYARESVIDFTKPFMNLGISILFKVSTY
;
A
#
# COMPACT_ATOMS: atom_id res chain seq x y z
N MET A 1 -18.04 -0.18 -2.24
CA MET A 1 -17.01 -0.35 -3.28
C MET A 1 -17.36 0.59 -4.43
N LEU A 2 -16.70 1.75 -4.49
CA LEU A 2 -16.87 2.68 -5.61
C LEU A 2 -15.94 2.22 -6.73
N LYS A 3 -16.51 1.75 -7.85
CA LYS A 3 -15.75 1.44 -9.06
C LYS A 3 -15.71 2.70 -9.92
N THR A 4 -14.58 3.39 -9.94
CA THR A 4 -14.32 4.50 -10.86
C THR A 4 -13.72 3.95 -12.16
N PRO A 5 -14.17 4.37 -13.36
CA PRO A 5 -13.92 3.64 -14.62
C PRO A 5 -12.49 3.71 -15.18
N SER A 6 -11.56 4.43 -14.54
CA SER A 6 -10.23 4.70 -15.11
C SER A 6 -9.04 4.40 -14.19
N GLY A 7 -9.22 3.87 -12.97
CA GLY A 7 -8.13 3.51 -12.04
C GLY A 7 -7.30 4.70 -11.51
N ILE A 8 -7.38 5.84 -12.18
CA ILE A 8 -6.94 7.16 -11.75
C ILE A 8 -8.03 7.73 -10.86
N VAL A 9 -7.68 7.97 -9.61
CA VAL A 9 -8.55 8.63 -8.64
C VAL A 9 -8.06 10.05 -8.48
N ASP A 10 -8.98 11.02 -8.46
CA ASP A 10 -8.60 12.37 -8.07
C ASP A 10 -8.11 12.33 -6.62
N ASN A 11 -7.03 13.04 -6.31
CA ASN A 11 -6.41 12.94 -4.99
C ASN A 11 -7.41 13.34 -3.88
N ASP A 12 -8.30 14.28 -4.18
CA ASP A 12 -9.33 14.77 -3.25
C ASP A 12 -10.47 13.77 -2.99
N GLN A 13 -10.53 12.64 -3.71
CA GLN A 13 -11.54 11.59 -3.51
C GLN A 13 -11.09 10.50 -2.52
N LEU A 14 -9.84 10.52 -2.06
CA LEU A 14 -9.31 9.55 -1.12
C LEU A 14 -8.96 10.24 0.19
N GLU A 15 -9.32 9.61 1.30
CA GLU A 15 -9.05 10.10 2.65
C GLU A 15 -8.53 8.99 3.56
N GLY A 16 -7.90 9.38 4.66
CA GLY A 16 -7.46 8.48 5.72
C GLY A 16 -5.97 8.59 6.01
N PHE A 17 -5.53 7.85 7.04
CA PHE A 17 -4.22 8.01 7.66
C PHE A 17 -3.03 8.01 6.66
N CYS A 18 -3.01 7.06 5.73
CA CYS A 18 -1.93 6.95 4.74
C CYS A 18 -1.92 8.10 3.73
N ILE A 19 -3.10 8.67 3.42
CA ILE A 19 -3.23 9.79 2.50
C ILE A 19 -2.73 11.07 3.17
N ASP A 20 -3.13 11.30 4.42
CA ASP A 20 -2.67 12.43 5.21
C ASP A 20 -1.15 12.39 5.40
N LEU A 21 -0.61 11.21 5.73
CA LEU A 21 0.83 11.01 5.87
C LEU A 21 1.58 11.31 4.56
N LEU A 22 1.09 10.83 3.41
CA LEU A 22 1.69 11.12 2.11
C LEU A 22 1.67 12.62 1.81
N LYS A 23 0.56 13.30 2.09
CA LYS A 23 0.42 14.75 1.88
C LYS A 23 1.43 15.55 2.69
N GLU A 24 1.63 15.20 3.96
CA GLU A 24 2.65 15.83 4.81
C GLU A 24 4.07 15.57 4.28
N ILE A 25 4.38 14.33 3.89
CA ILE A 25 5.68 13.98 3.30
C ILE A 25 5.92 14.75 2.00
N ALA A 26 4.92 14.82 1.12
CA ALA A 26 4.99 15.57 -0.14
C ALA A 26 5.23 17.06 0.10
N THR A 27 4.62 17.64 1.14
CA THR A 27 4.80 19.04 1.53
C THR A 27 6.22 19.31 2.04
N ILE A 28 6.77 18.41 2.86
CA ILE A 28 8.12 18.54 3.43
C ILE A 28 9.20 18.39 2.36
N VAL A 29 9.04 17.39 1.48
CA VAL A 29 10.05 17.04 0.46
C VAL A 29 9.89 17.88 -0.81
N GLY A 30 8.68 18.37 -1.10
CA GLY A 30 8.38 19.21 -2.25
C GLY A 30 8.16 18.42 -3.55
N PHE A 31 7.37 17.34 -3.51
CA PHE A 31 6.97 16.59 -4.70
C PHE A 31 5.47 16.61 -4.94
N GLU A 32 5.09 16.53 -6.21
CA GLU A 32 3.71 16.31 -6.64
C GLU A 32 3.45 14.81 -6.82
N TYR A 33 2.21 14.38 -6.62
CA TYR A 33 1.83 12.98 -6.76
C TYR A 33 0.42 12.85 -7.34
N LYS A 34 0.16 11.66 -7.89
CA LYS A 34 -1.15 11.25 -8.38
C LYS A 34 -1.47 9.88 -7.81
N LEU A 35 -2.63 9.76 -7.19
CA LEU A 35 -3.05 8.50 -6.59
C LEU A 35 -3.69 7.56 -7.62
N THR A 36 -3.26 6.31 -7.57
CA THR A 36 -3.85 5.20 -8.32
C THR A 36 -4.07 4.03 -7.37
N LEU A 37 -5.21 3.36 -7.55
CA LEU A 37 -5.48 2.15 -6.78
C LEU A 37 -4.82 0.95 -7.47
N VAL A 38 -4.22 0.07 -6.68
CA VAL A 38 -3.64 -1.16 -7.21
C VAL A 38 -4.74 -2.00 -7.89
N PRO A 39 -4.57 -2.44 -9.16
CA PRO A 39 -5.66 -3.04 -9.93
C PRO A 39 -6.28 -4.30 -9.31
N ASP A 40 -5.46 -5.13 -8.66
CA ASP A 40 -5.89 -6.41 -8.08
C ASP A 40 -6.25 -6.33 -6.59
N GLY A 41 -6.14 -5.15 -5.97
CA GLY A 41 -6.41 -4.92 -4.55
C GLY A 41 -5.43 -5.61 -3.59
N LYS A 42 -4.27 -6.12 -4.06
CA LYS A 42 -3.32 -6.87 -3.23
C LYS A 42 -2.11 -6.03 -2.81
N TYR A 43 -1.54 -6.36 -1.66
CA TYR A 43 -0.30 -5.72 -1.20
C TYR A 43 0.92 -6.17 -2.00
N GLY A 44 1.01 -7.46 -2.27
CA GLY A 44 2.16 -8.07 -2.92
C GLY A 44 2.57 -9.35 -2.22
N ALA A 45 2.33 -10.45 -2.90
CA ALA A 45 2.77 -11.79 -2.54
C ALA A 45 3.46 -12.42 -3.75
N TYR A 46 4.48 -13.22 -3.47
CA TYR A 46 5.14 -14.01 -4.49
C TYR A 46 4.32 -15.27 -4.75
N ASP A 47 4.01 -15.50 -6.01
CA ASP A 47 3.36 -16.72 -6.48
C ASP A 47 4.44 -17.73 -6.90
N TYR A 48 4.51 -18.86 -6.19
CA TYR A 48 5.52 -19.89 -6.43
C TYR A 48 5.20 -20.76 -7.66
N GLU A 49 3.96 -20.75 -8.17
CA GLU A 49 3.60 -21.49 -9.37
C GLU A 49 3.98 -20.72 -10.62
N THR A 50 3.70 -19.41 -10.63
CA THR A 50 4.00 -18.54 -11.78
C THR A 50 5.39 -17.90 -11.70
N GLY A 51 5.98 -17.84 -10.52
CA GLY A 51 7.26 -17.17 -10.28
C GLY A 51 7.16 -15.63 -10.28
N GLU A 52 5.95 -15.09 -10.17
CA GLU A 52 5.69 -13.65 -10.28
C GLU A 52 5.23 -13.01 -8.96
N TRP A 53 5.53 -11.73 -8.81
CA TRP A 53 4.91 -10.89 -7.79
C TRP A 53 3.56 -10.36 -8.25
N ASN A 54 2.65 -10.09 -7.32
CA ASN A 54 1.37 -9.39 -7.56
C ASN A 54 1.27 -8.07 -6.77
N GLY A 55 0.11 -7.42 -6.81
CA GLY A 55 -0.19 -6.29 -5.95
C GLY A 55 0.70 -5.07 -6.17
N MET A 56 0.81 -4.26 -5.11
CA MET A 56 1.64 -3.06 -5.11
C MET A 56 3.12 -3.38 -5.35
N VAL A 57 3.62 -4.50 -4.84
CA VAL A 57 5.00 -4.95 -5.09
C VAL A 57 5.26 -5.13 -6.59
N LYS A 58 4.34 -5.78 -7.33
CA LYS A 58 4.46 -5.92 -8.79
C LYS A 58 4.51 -4.56 -9.49
N GLN A 59 3.66 -3.61 -9.07
CA GLN A 59 3.62 -2.27 -9.67
C GLN A 59 4.97 -1.54 -9.52
N LEU A 60 5.65 -1.69 -8.38
CA LEU A 60 6.98 -1.11 -8.16
C LEU A 60 8.07 -1.80 -9.00
N ILE A 61 8.11 -3.14 -9.01
CA ILE A 61 9.08 -3.92 -9.80
C ILE A 61 8.98 -3.58 -11.30
N GLU A 62 7.75 -3.50 -11.80
CA GLU A 62 7.46 -3.17 -13.20
C GLU A 62 7.54 -1.67 -13.50
N LYS A 63 7.87 -0.83 -12.51
CA LYS A 63 7.94 0.64 -12.62
C LYS A 63 6.65 1.29 -13.14
N LYS A 64 5.52 0.70 -12.79
CA LYS A 64 4.17 1.25 -13.04
C LYS A 64 3.76 2.24 -11.95
N ALA A 65 4.41 2.20 -10.80
CA ALA A 65 4.30 3.17 -9.73
C ALA A 65 5.69 3.49 -9.17
N ASP A 66 5.87 4.74 -8.72
CA ASP A 66 7.15 5.21 -8.14
C ASP A 66 7.17 5.02 -6.61
N LEU A 67 6.00 5.03 -5.97
CA LEU A 67 5.83 4.89 -4.52
C LEU A 67 4.59 4.04 -4.22
N ALA A 68 4.71 3.12 -3.26
CA ALA A 68 3.57 2.41 -2.69
C ALA A 68 3.30 2.94 -1.29
N VAL A 69 2.06 3.38 -1.04
CA VAL A 69 1.62 3.90 0.25
C VAL A 69 0.45 3.07 0.75
N GLY A 70 0.57 2.52 1.96
CA GLY A 70 -0.47 1.72 2.57
C GLY A 70 0.02 0.98 3.81
N SER A 71 -0.87 0.24 4.45
CA SER A 71 -0.56 -0.62 5.59
C SER A 71 0.16 -1.90 5.14
N MET A 72 1.38 -1.76 4.62
CA MET A 72 2.21 -2.87 4.15
C MET A 72 3.22 -3.30 5.22
N THR A 73 3.19 -4.58 5.57
CA THR A 73 4.20 -5.19 6.43
C THR A 73 5.53 -5.32 5.69
N ILE A 74 6.59 -4.82 6.31
CA ILE A 74 7.98 -5.06 5.90
C ILE A 74 8.33 -6.51 6.20
N ASN A 75 8.77 -7.26 5.19
CA ASN A 75 9.23 -8.64 5.35
C ASN A 75 10.38 -8.94 4.39
N TYR A 76 11.11 -10.02 4.69
CA TYR A 76 12.31 -10.41 3.94
C TYR A 76 12.06 -10.61 2.44
N ALA A 77 10.96 -11.28 2.06
CA ALA A 77 10.68 -11.56 0.66
C ALA A 77 10.45 -10.27 -0.13
N ARG A 78 9.72 -9.30 0.43
CA ARG A 78 9.48 -8.00 -0.20
C ARG A 78 10.74 -7.14 -0.23
N GLU A 79 11.49 -7.08 0.87
CA GLU A 79 12.76 -6.33 0.94
C GLU A 79 13.79 -6.81 -0.08
N SER A 80 13.72 -8.08 -0.51
CA SER A 80 14.63 -8.60 -1.54
C SER A 80 14.39 -8.04 -2.95
N VAL A 81 13.27 -7.36 -3.19
CA VAL A 81 12.85 -6.87 -4.52
C VAL A 81 12.46 -5.39 -4.55
N ILE A 82 12.19 -4.78 -3.38
CA ILE A 82 11.87 -3.37 -3.23
C ILE A 82 12.52 -2.81 -1.95
N ASP A 83 12.79 -1.51 -1.95
CA ASP A 83 13.29 -0.81 -0.76
C ASP A 83 12.13 -0.28 0.10
N PHE A 84 12.31 -0.32 1.42
CA PHE A 84 11.39 0.27 2.38
C PHE A 84 12.02 1.48 3.09
N THR A 85 11.16 2.40 3.51
CA THR A 85 11.52 3.44 4.49
C THR A 85 11.65 2.84 5.89
N LYS A 86 12.03 3.67 6.87
CA LYS A 86 11.88 3.27 8.28
C LYS A 86 10.39 3.10 8.62
N PRO A 87 10.03 2.10 9.44
CA PRO A 87 8.64 1.89 9.85
C PRO A 87 8.04 3.17 10.47
N PHE A 88 6.83 3.54 10.05
CA PHE A 88 6.11 4.69 10.62
C PHE A 88 5.13 4.30 11.74
N MET A 89 4.84 3.01 11.90
CA MET A 89 3.92 2.49 12.92
C MET A 89 4.39 1.11 13.38
N ASN A 90 4.42 0.92 14.70
CA ASN A 90 4.70 -0.39 15.30
C ASN A 90 3.37 -1.10 15.56
N LEU A 91 3.27 -2.34 15.08
CA LEU A 91 2.09 -3.19 15.25
C LEU A 91 2.54 -4.58 15.71
N GLY A 92 1.67 -5.26 16.45
CA GLY A 92 1.87 -6.62 16.92
C GLY A 92 0.64 -7.49 16.66
N ILE A 93 0.83 -8.80 16.70
CA ILE A 93 -0.28 -9.76 16.58
C ILE A 93 -1.21 -9.57 17.79
N SER A 94 -2.49 -9.35 17.52
CA SER A 94 -3.53 -9.18 18.52
C SER A 94 -4.69 -10.14 18.24
N ILE A 95 -5.40 -10.57 19.29
CA ILE A 95 -6.54 -11.47 19.18
C ILE A 95 -7.82 -10.67 19.39
N LEU A 96 -8.71 -10.67 18.41
CA LEU A 96 -10.07 -10.16 18.55
C LEU A 96 -11.01 -11.31 18.94
N PHE A 97 -11.71 -11.18 20.05
CA PHE A 97 -12.72 -12.14 20.48
C PHE A 97 -14.04 -11.43 20.82
N LYS A 98 -15.16 -12.14 20.64
CA LYS A 98 -16.48 -11.63 20.99
C LYS A 98 -16.68 -11.74 22.50
N VAL A 99 -17.04 -10.64 23.16
CA VAL A 99 -17.49 -10.67 24.54
C VAL A 99 -18.87 -11.35 24.59
N SER A 100 -19.02 -12.38 25.41
CA SER A 100 -20.30 -13.03 25.62
C SER A 100 -21.19 -12.12 26.48
N THR A 101 -22.32 -11.71 25.91
CA THR A 101 -23.43 -11.09 26.63
C THR A 101 -24.49 -12.16 26.90
N TYR A 102 -24.94 -12.26 28.16
CA TYR A 102 -26.05 -13.11 28.59
C TYR A 102 -27.38 -12.64 28.01
#